data_AF-A0A2V7BBP3-F1
#
_entry.id   AF-A0A2V7BBP3-F1
#
_cell.length_a   1.000
_cell.length_b   1.000
_cell.length_c   1.000
_cell.angle_alpha   90.00
_cell.angle_beta   90.00
_cell.angle_gamma   90.00
#
_symmetry.space_group_name_H-M   'P 1'
#
loop_
_entity.id
_entity.type
_entity.pdbx_description
1 polymer ?
#
loop_
_entity_poly.entity_id
_entity_poly.type
_entity_poly.pdbx_seq_one_letter_code
_entity_poly.pdbx_strand_id
1 'polypeptide(L)'
;MNTAVNVARRGGLFEPIPPIPFPSLWRSDTRSIVGSVLLAVAFSANMQITERLDTATVGGIIPWTALPFGIMWFTTACFFFGMTGALITASFNPIIAVLTATGPLAPVHFTINWSFNIPMAIMASYVLSKKQPTTFATYVTMVLIAELFLATGLIPVWLFLFKFSALQTAGLWLWAVAEAVPSAILGFAFVRTVAKSGVLS
;
A
#
# COMPACT_ATOMS: atom_id res chain seq x y z
N MET A 1 -3.15 -21.61 -31.37
CA MET A 1 -3.53 -20.18 -31.38
C MET A 1 -3.51 -19.70 -29.93
N ASN A 2 -2.59 -18.80 -29.59
CA ASN A 2 -2.06 -18.61 -28.24
C ASN A 2 -2.95 -17.65 -27.42
N THR A 3 -3.85 -18.18 -26.58
CA THR A 3 -4.79 -17.42 -25.74
C THR A 3 -4.08 -16.44 -24.80
N ALA A 4 -2.86 -16.76 -24.36
CA ALA A 4 -2.02 -15.90 -23.52
C ALA A 4 -1.59 -14.58 -24.20
N VAL A 5 -1.47 -14.57 -25.54
CA VAL A 5 -1.04 -13.37 -26.29
C VAL A 5 -2.21 -12.40 -26.50
N ASN A 6 -3.46 -12.88 -26.47
CA ASN A 6 -4.64 -12.04 -26.63
C ASN A 6 -5.09 -11.34 -25.33
N VAL A 7 -4.75 -11.88 -24.16
CA VAL A 7 -5.05 -11.23 -22.86
C VAL A 7 -4.19 -9.97 -22.65
N ALA A 8 -2.97 -9.95 -23.19
CA ALA A 8 -2.05 -8.82 -23.09
C ALA A 8 -2.42 -7.63 -24.00
N ARG A 9 -3.32 -7.80 -24.98
CA ARG A 9 -3.45 -6.87 -26.11
C ARG A 9 -4.63 -5.90 -26.10
N ARG A 10 -5.49 -5.91 -25.08
CA ARG A 10 -6.61 -4.97 -24.99
C ARG A 10 -6.79 -4.51 -23.56
N GLY A 11 -6.16 -3.38 -23.25
CA GLY A 11 -6.71 -2.52 -22.22
C GLY A 11 -5.78 -1.44 -21.71
N GLY A 12 -6.21 -0.19 -21.86
CA GLY A 12 -5.50 0.98 -21.38
C GLY A 12 -5.14 0.90 -19.89
N LEU A 13 -4.17 1.72 -19.48
CA LEU A 13 -3.65 1.79 -18.10
C LEU A 13 -4.77 1.96 -17.05
N PHE A 14 -5.87 2.61 -17.45
CA PHE A 14 -6.99 3.01 -16.60
C PHE A 14 -8.27 2.20 -16.80
N GLU A 15 -8.22 1.04 -17.48
CA GLU A 15 -9.37 0.14 -17.46
C GLU A 15 -9.69 -0.30 -16.03
N PRO A 16 -10.98 -0.46 -15.68
CA PRO A 16 -11.37 -0.89 -14.34
C PRO A 16 -10.70 -2.20 -13.89
N ILE A 17 -10.40 -2.29 -12.59
CA ILE A 17 -10.06 -3.56 -11.94
C ILE A 17 -11.28 -4.47 -12.05
N PRO A 18 -11.15 -5.70 -12.57
CA PRO A 18 -12.28 -6.62 -12.68
C PRO A 18 -12.83 -6.97 -11.29
N PRO A 19 -14.09 -7.42 -11.18
CA PRO A 19 -14.67 -7.79 -9.89
C PRO A 19 -13.81 -8.85 -9.19
N ILE A 20 -13.30 -8.52 -8.01
CA ILE A 20 -12.58 -9.46 -7.15
C ILE A 20 -13.61 -10.10 -6.21
N PRO A 21 -13.59 -11.44 -6.02
CA PRO A 21 -14.48 -12.10 -5.06
C PRO A 21 -14.34 -11.47 -3.68
N PHE A 22 -15.45 -11.04 -3.09
CA PHE A 22 -15.45 -10.33 -1.81
C PHE A 22 -14.80 -11.19 -0.71
N PRO A 23 -13.64 -10.79 -0.16
CA PRO A 23 -12.87 -11.63 0.77
C PRO A 23 -13.42 -11.61 2.21
N SER A 24 -14.50 -10.87 2.50
CA SER A 24 -14.87 -10.40 3.84
C SER A 24 -13.81 -9.47 4.45
N LEU A 25 -14.22 -8.58 5.37
CA LEU A 25 -13.30 -7.65 6.01
C LEU A 25 -12.27 -8.38 6.88
N TRP A 26 -12.72 -9.34 7.69
CA TRP A 26 -11.89 -10.11 8.63
C TRP A 26 -11.68 -11.53 8.12
N ARG A 27 -10.78 -11.65 7.14
CA ARG A 27 -10.50 -12.94 6.51
C ARG A 27 -9.47 -13.73 7.35
N SER A 28 -9.78 -14.97 7.69
CA SER A 28 -8.97 -15.79 8.61
C SER A 28 -8.62 -17.19 8.08
N ASP A 29 -8.96 -17.50 6.82
CA ASP A 29 -8.58 -18.77 6.21
C ASP A 29 -7.06 -18.87 6.00
N THR A 30 -6.53 -20.09 6.09
CA THR A 30 -5.09 -20.37 5.97
C THR A 30 -4.49 -19.82 4.68
N ARG A 31 -5.22 -19.88 3.56
CA ARG A 31 -4.76 -19.33 2.27
C ARG A 31 -4.51 -17.82 2.37
N SER A 32 -5.34 -17.09 3.08
CA SER A 32 -5.16 -15.64 3.30
C SER A 32 -4.02 -15.32 4.22
N ILE A 33 -3.89 -16.06 5.32
CA ILE A 33 -2.81 -15.84 6.28
C ILE A 33 -1.46 -16.14 5.61
N VAL A 34 -1.32 -17.30 4.98
CA VAL A 34 -0.09 -17.67 4.29
C VAL A 34 0.18 -16.76 3.09
N GLY A 35 -0.85 -16.46 2.29
CA GLY A 35 -0.73 -15.56 1.14
C GLY A 35 -0.31 -14.15 1.52
N SER A 36 -0.86 -13.59 2.61
CA SER A 36 -0.47 -12.28 3.11
C SER A 36 0.93 -12.27 3.72
N VAL A 37 1.38 -13.34 4.39
CA VAL A 37 2.77 -13.46 4.85
C VAL A 37 3.75 -13.51 3.67
N LEU A 38 3.45 -14.27 2.61
CA LEU A 38 4.29 -14.32 1.42
C LEU A 38 4.33 -12.96 0.70
N LEU A 39 3.18 -12.28 0.61
CA LEU A 39 3.10 -10.91 0.10
C LEU A 39 3.95 -9.96 0.95
N ALA A 40 3.90 -10.10 2.28
CA ALA A 40 4.66 -9.29 3.22
C ALA A 40 6.17 -9.51 3.10
N VAL A 41 6.62 -10.74 2.85
CA VAL A 41 8.04 -11.04 2.58
C VAL A 41 8.50 -10.36 1.28
N ALA A 42 7.70 -10.46 0.21
CA ALA A 42 8.01 -9.80 -1.06
C ALA A 42 8.02 -8.26 -0.93
N PHE A 43 7.06 -7.71 -0.17
CA PHE A 43 7.02 -6.30 0.20
C PHE A 43 8.29 -5.88 0.96
N SER A 44 8.68 -6.58 2.02
CA SER A 44 9.88 -6.25 2.79
C SER A 44 11.16 -6.32 1.96
N ALA A 45 11.29 -7.31 1.07
CA ALA A 45 12.42 -7.37 0.16
C ALA A 45 12.48 -6.16 -0.78
N ASN A 46 11.33 -5.69 -1.26
CA ASN A 46 11.24 -4.49 -2.09
C ASN A 46 11.59 -3.23 -1.29
N MET A 47 11.06 -3.10 -0.07
CA MET A 47 11.33 -1.95 0.80
C MET A 47 12.80 -1.76 1.11
N GLN A 48 13.55 -2.84 1.29
CA GLN A 48 15.00 -2.77 1.51
C GLN A 48 15.76 -2.17 0.33
N ILE A 49 15.22 -2.23 -0.89
CA ILE A 49 15.79 -1.61 -2.08
C ILE A 49 15.34 -0.16 -2.16
N THR A 50 14.04 0.12 -2.02
CA THR A 50 13.49 1.48 -2.17
C THR A 50 13.99 2.42 -1.07
N GLU A 51 14.06 1.96 0.18
CA GLU A 51 14.59 2.77 1.29
C GLU A 51 16.08 3.13 1.07
N ARG A 52 16.86 2.24 0.45
CA ARG A 52 18.24 2.52 0.07
C ARG A 52 18.33 3.52 -1.08
N LEU A 53 17.43 3.43 -2.06
CA LEU A 53 17.33 4.40 -3.14
C LEU A 53 16.96 5.78 -2.58
N ASP A 54 15.95 5.87 -1.72
CA ASP A 54 15.53 7.12 -1.08
C ASP A 54 16.66 7.74 -0.24
N THR A 55 17.41 6.90 0.48
CA THR A 55 18.61 7.33 1.21
C THR A 55 19.66 7.91 0.25
N ALA A 56 19.90 7.25 -0.88
CA ALA A 56 20.92 7.67 -1.85
C ALA A 56 20.54 8.94 -2.64
N THR A 57 19.26 9.16 -2.93
CA THR A 57 18.82 10.25 -3.81
C THR A 57 18.35 11.50 -3.08
N VAL A 58 17.75 11.34 -1.90
CA VAL A 58 17.12 12.44 -1.14
C VAL A 58 17.46 12.40 0.35
N GLY A 59 18.51 11.67 0.72
CA GLY A 59 18.97 11.54 2.10
C GLY A 59 17.99 10.80 3.03
N GLY A 60 17.00 10.10 2.47
CA GLY A 60 16.01 9.31 3.21
C GLY A 60 14.90 10.13 3.88
N ILE A 61 14.89 11.46 3.70
CA ILE A 61 13.88 12.35 4.28
C ILE A 61 12.56 12.27 3.50
N ILE A 62 12.65 12.10 2.18
CA ILE A 62 11.51 12.03 1.28
C ILE A 62 11.40 10.60 0.76
N PRO A 63 10.36 9.83 1.13
CA PRO A 63 10.22 8.43 0.74
C PRO A 63 9.68 8.28 -0.69
N TRP A 64 10.32 8.95 -1.67
CA TRP A 64 9.77 9.14 -3.02
C TRP A 64 9.68 7.86 -3.86
N THR A 65 10.39 6.79 -3.46
CA THR A 65 10.24 5.46 -4.05
C THR A 65 9.56 4.50 -3.08
N ALA A 66 9.86 4.57 -1.79
CA ALA A 66 9.27 3.68 -0.79
C ALA A 66 7.74 3.82 -0.70
N LEU A 67 7.20 5.03 -0.86
CA LEU A 67 5.76 5.28 -0.76
C LEU A 67 4.97 4.69 -1.96
N PRO A 68 5.36 4.88 -3.23
CA PRO A 68 4.72 4.26 -4.39
C PRO A 68 4.69 2.74 -4.32
N PHE A 69 5.83 2.13 -3.97
CA PHE A 69 5.90 0.68 -3.83
C PHE A 69 5.13 0.20 -2.59
N GLY A 70 5.18 0.92 -1.47
CA GLY A 70 4.38 0.62 -0.28
C GLY A 70 2.89 0.58 -0.58
N ILE A 71 2.36 1.61 -1.25
CA ILE A 71 0.95 1.66 -1.66
C ILE A 71 0.60 0.48 -2.58
N MET A 72 1.47 0.11 -3.53
CA MET A 72 1.25 -1.05 -4.39
C MET A 72 1.03 -2.35 -3.59
N TRP A 73 1.85 -2.61 -2.57
CA TRP A 73 1.74 -3.82 -1.75
C TRP A 73 0.57 -3.75 -0.75
N PHE A 74 0.39 -2.63 -0.06
CA PHE A 74 -0.68 -2.44 0.93
C PHE A 74 -2.07 -2.55 0.31
N THR A 75 -2.30 -1.87 -0.80
CA THR A 75 -3.60 -1.93 -1.49
C THR A 75 -3.90 -3.34 -2.00
N THR A 76 -2.91 -4.06 -2.51
CA THR A 76 -3.06 -5.48 -2.86
C THR A 76 -3.47 -6.32 -1.66
N ALA A 77 -2.81 -6.14 -0.51
CA ALA A 77 -3.18 -6.84 0.71
C ALA A 77 -4.64 -6.58 1.12
N CYS A 78 -5.06 -5.30 1.09
CA CYS A 78 -6.43 -4.90 1.39
C CYS A 78 -7.47 -5.53 0.46
N PHE A 79 -7.20 -5.56 -0.85
CA PHE A 79 -8.16 -6.04 -1.85
C PHE A 79 -8.32 -7.56 -1.85
N PHE A 80 -7.26 -8.33 -1.60
CA PHE A 80 -7.28 -9.79 -1.73
C PHE A 80 -7.38 -10.52 -0.39
N PHE A 81 -6.86 -9.94 0.69
CA PHE A 81 -6.75 -10.59 2.00
C PHE A 81 -7.48 -9.85 3.12
N GLY A 82 -8.19 -8.77 2.80
CA GLY A 82 -8.96 -7.97 3.75
C GLY A 82 -8.08 -7.30 4.82
N MET A 83 -8.70 -6.95 5.94
CA MET A 83 -8.04 -6.29 7.07
C MET A 83 -6.92 -7.15 7.66
N THR A 84 -7.15 -8.46 7.84
CA THR A 84 -6.15 -9.37 8.42
C THR A 84 -4.86 -9.36 7.61
N GLY A 85 -4.95 -9.58 6.29
CA GLY A 85 -3.76 -9.60 5.44
C GLY A 85 -3.11 -8.22 5.28
N ALA A 86 -3.91 -7.15 5.28
CA ALA A 86 -3.41 -5.78 5.29
C ALA A 86 -2.57 -5.50 6.54
N LEU A 87 -3.06 -5.85 7.74
CA LEU A 87 -2.34 -5.67 8.99
C LEU A 87 -1.09 -6.55 9.09
N ILE A 88 -1.14 -7.79 8.60
CA ILE A 88 0.05 -8.66 8.51
C ILE A 88 1.11 -8.00 7.63
N THR A 89 0.74 -7.58 6.42
CA THR A 89 1.65 -6.94 5.46
C THR A 89 2.24 -5.65 6.00
N ALA A 90 1.39 -4.80 6.60
CA ALA A 90 1.78 -3.53 7.22
C ALA A 90 2.75 -3.69 8.40
N SER A 91 2.65 -4.80 9.14
CA SER A 91 3.42 -5.02 10.36
C SER A 91 4.73 -5.77 10.11
N PHE A 92 4.84 -6.50 8.99
CA PHE A 92 6.00 -7.37 8.75
C PHE A 92 7.31 -6.59 8.62
N ASN A 93 7.33 -5.51 7.82
CA ASN A 93 8.53 -4.69 7.67
C ASN A 93 8.98 -4.04 9.01
N PRO A 94 8.09 -3.42 9.79
CA PRO A 94 8.41 -2.96 11.14
C PRO A 94 8.93 -4.06 12.09
N ILE A 95 8.35 -5.29 12.05
CA ILE A 95 8.82 -6.42 12.86
C ILE A 95 10.28 -6.74 12.54
N ILE A 96 10.61 -6.90 11.25
CA ILE A 96 11.99 -7.17 10.83
C ILE A 96 12.91 -6.04 11.25
N ALA A 97 12.49 -4.78 11.08
CA ALA A 97 13.29 -3.63 11.47
C ALA A 97 13.57 -3.55 12.98
N VAL A 98 12.58 -3.89 13.82
CA VAL A 98 12.77 -4.00 15.28
C VAL A 98 13.72 -5.14 15.62
N LEU A 99 13.53 -6.33 15.05
CA LEU A 99 14.34 -7.51 15.33
C LEU A 99 15.80 -7.37 14.88
N THR A 100 16.03 -6.62 13.81
CA THR A 100 17.37 -6.37 13.25
C THR A 100 17.99 -5.06 13.72
N ALA A 101 17.28 -4.32 14.59
CA ALA A 101 17.69 -3.01 15.11
C ALA A 101 18.09 -2.00 14.02
N THR A 102 17.42 -2.01 12.87
CA THR A 102 17.80 -1.19 11.71
C THR A 102 17.40 0.27 11.84
N GLY A 103 16.52 0.64 12.78
CA GLY A 103 16.20 2.04 13.03
C GLY A 103 15.38 2.30 14.30
N PRO A 104 15.65 3.41 15.02
CA PRO A 104 14.94 3.75 16.26
C PRO A 104 13.45 4.08 16.03
N LEU A 105 13.06 4.34 14.79
CA LEU A 105 11.68 4.63 14.39
C LEU A 105 10.84 3.38 14.10
N ALA A 106 11.44 2.19 14.08
CA ALA A 106 10.75 0.95 13.73
C ALA A 106 9.42 0.72 14.49
N PRO A 107 9.30 1.00 15.81
CA PRO A 107 8.03 0.85 16.53
C PRO A 107 6.92 1.80 16.04
N VAL A 108 7.28 3.00 15.56
CA VAL A 108 6.31 4.00 15.09
C VAL A 108 5.71 3.60 13.75
N HIS A 109 6.47 2.89 12.90
CA HIS A 109 6.02 2.46 11.59
C HIS A 109 4.83 1.48 11.64
N PHE A 110 4.62 0.75 12.74
CA PHE A 110 3.39 -0.04 12.90
C PHE A 110 2.15 0.86 12.81
N THR A 111 2.10 1.90 13.63
CA THR A 111 0.97 2.82 13.70
C THR A 111 0.78 3.60 12.40
N ILE A 112 1.87 4.03 11.77
CA ILE A 112 1.83 4.75 10.49
C ILE A 112 1.30 3.85 9.36
N ASN A 113 1.78 2.60 9.28
CA ASN A 113 1.30 1.69 8.24
C ASN A 113 -0.17 1.31 8.49
N TRP A 114 -0.56 1.11 9.75
CA TRP A 114 -1.95 0.81 10.11
C TRP A 114 -2.89 1.98 9.80
N SER A 115 -2.47 3.23 9.98
CA SER A 115 -3.33 4.39 9.68
C SER A 115 -3.66 4.50 8.20
N PHE A 116 -2.84 3.97 7.30
CA PHE A 116 -3.20 3.77 5.89
C PHE A 116 -4.06 2.51 5.68
N ASN A 117 -3.60 1.36 6.18
CA ASN A 117 -4.16 0.06 5.82
C ASN A 117 -5.57 -0.15 6.37
N ILE A 118 -5.88 0.36 7.55
CA ILE A 118 -7.21 0.25 8.17
C ILE A 118 -8.30 0.91 7.30
N PRO A 119 -8.24 2.23 7.01
CA PRO A 119 -9.25 2.86 6.17
C PRO A 119 -9.27 2.26 4.76
N MET A 120 -8.11 1.92 4.19
CA MET A 120 -8.02 1.29 2.88
C MET A 120 -8.74 -0.05 2.82
N ALA A 121 -8.54 -0.93 3.82
CA ALA A 121 -9.20 -2.23 3.88
C ALA A 121 -10.72 -2.11 4.08
N ILE A 122 -11.17 -1.15 4.88
CA ILE A 122 -12.60 -0.86 5.06
C ILE A 122 -13.23 -0.42 3.74
N MET A 123 -12.62 0.55 3.04
CA MET A 123 -13.11 1.02 1.75
C MET A 123 -13.06 -0.07 0.68
N ALA A 124 -11.99 -0.86 0.62
CA ALA A 124 -11.86 -1.98 -0.31
C ALA A 124 -12.96 -3.02 -0.05
N SER A 125 -13.18 -3.39 1.21
CA SER A 125 -14.29 -4.28 1.61
C SER A 125 -15.65 -3.72 1.15
N TYR A 126 -15.90 -2.42 1.34
CA TYR A 126 -17.13 -1.79 0.89
C TYR A 126 -17.31 -1.86 -0.63
N VAL A 127 -16.30 -1.49 -1.41
CA VAL A 127 -16.37 -1.49 -2.88
C VAL A 127 -16.51 -2.91 -3.43
N LEU A 128 -15.76 -3.87 -2.88
CA LEU A 128 -15.83 -5.28 -3.29
C LEU A 128 -17.17 -5.93 -2.95
N SER A 129 -17.85 -5.49 -1.89
CA SER A 129 -19.20 -5.97 -1.55
C SER A 129 -20.23 -5.67 -2.63
N LYS A 130 -19.99 -4.65 -3.47
CA LYS A 130 -20.85 -4.28 -4.60
C LYS A 130 -20.71 -5.21 -5.80
N LYS A 131 -19.69 -6.07 -5.83
CA LYS A 131 -19.39 -7.01 -6.94
C LYS A 131 -19.28 -6.32 -8.31
N GLN A 132 -18.89 -5.05 -8.32
CA GLN A 132 -18.70 -4.25 -9.52
C GLN A 132 -17.21 -4.04 -9.81
N PRO A 133 -16.83 -3.79 -11.07
CA PRO A 133 -15.47 -3.38 -11.40
C PRO A 133 -15.08 -2.09 -10.66
N THR A 134 -13.86 -2.02 -10.14
CA THR A 134 -13.37 -0.81 -9.46
C THR A 134 -12.69 0.11 -10.46
N THR A 135 -13.22 1.31 -10.64
CA THR A 135 -12.64 2.30 -11.57
C THR A 135 -11.36 2.90 -10.99
N PHE A 136 -10.50 3.47 -11.86
CA PHE A 136 -9.31 4.19 -11.42
C PHE A 136 -9.65 5.36 -10.50
N ALA A 137 -10.70 6.13 -10.81
CA ALA A 137 -11.13 7.25 -9.98
C ALA A 137 -11.54 6.80 -8.57
N THR A 138 -12.31 5.72 -8.46
CA THR A 138 -12.67 5.13 -7.15
C THR A 138 -11.42 4.72 -6.38
N TYR A 139 -10.49 4.03 -7.04
CA TYR A 139 -9.25 3.56 -6.43
C TYR A 139 -8.36 4.72 -5.96
N VAL A 140 -8.15 5.74 -6.79
CA VAL A 140 -7.37 6.94 -6.45
C VAL A 140 -7.99 7.65 -5.25
N THR A 141 -9.31 7.80 -5.20
CA THR A 141 -9.99 8.43 -4.07
C THR A 141 -9.75 7.65 -2.78
N MET A 142 -9.81 6.31 -2.84
CA MET A 142 -9.51 5.46 -1.68
C MET A 142 -8.07 5.63 -1.21
N VAL A 143 -7.11 5.65 -2.14
CA VAL A 143 -5.69 5.84 -1.80
C VAL A 143 -5.46 7.22 -1.19
N LEU A 144 -6.02 8.29 -1.77
CA LEU A 144 -5.88 9.65 -1.23
C LEU A 144 -6.47 9.79 0.17
N ILE A 145 -7.65 9.18 0.41
CA ILE A 145 -8.25 9.17 1.74
C ILE A 145 -7.34 8.44 2.73
N ALA A 146 -6.86 7.24 2.38
CA ALA A 146 -5.97 6.47 3.26
C ALA A 146 -4.63 7.19 3.50
N GLU A 147 -4.08 7.84 2.47
CA GLU A 147 -2.83 8.61 2.56
C GLU A 147 -2.97 9.82 3.49
N LEU A 148 -4.13 10.49 3.50
CA LEU A 148 -4.38 11.58 4.44
C LEU A 148 -4.25 11.11 5.90
N PHE A 149 -4.70 9.89 6.23
CA PHE A 149 -4.50 9.32 7.57
C PHE A 149 -3.03 8.99 7.85
N LEU A 150 -2.30 8.47 6.86
CA LEU A 150 -0.87 8.21 6.98
C LEU A 150 -0.07 9.50 7.20
N ALA A 151 -0.18 10.45 6.27
CA ALA A 151 0.54 11.72 6.30
C ALA A 151 0.22 12.51 7.56
N THR A 152 -1.04 12.53 8.01
CA THR A 152 -1.43 13.19 9.25
C THR A 152 -0.87 12.47 10.48
N GLY A 153 -0.79 11.14 10.45
CA GLY A 153 -0.14 10.33 11.49
C GLY A 153 1.36 10.61 11.64
N LEU A 154 2.04 11.11 10.60
CA LEU A 154 3.46 11.48 10.63
C LEU A 154 3.73 12.86 11.24
N ILE A 155 2.73 13.73 11.36
CA ILE A 155 2.90 15.09 11.90
C ILE A 155 3.55 15.09 13.29
N PRO A 156 3.11 14.28 14.27
CA PRO A 156 3.76 14.22 15.58
C PRO A 156 5.23 13.78 15.50
N VAL A 157 5.58 12.90 14.56
CA VAL A 157 6.96 12.45 14.36
C VAL A 157 7.82 13.61 13.85
N TRP A 158 7.35 14.33 12.85
CA TRP A 158 8.06 15.48 12.29
C TRP A 158 8.24 16.62 13.31
N LEU A 159 7.20 16.96 14.07
CA LEU A 159 7.25 18.05 15.04
C LEU A 159 8.00 17.69 16.32
N PHE A 160 7.72 16.52 16.91
CA PHE A 160 8.22 16.21 18.25
C PHE A 160 9.50 15.39 18.25
N LEU A 161 9.71 14.51 17.28
CA LEU A 161 10.93 13.71 17.20
C LEU A 161 12.01 14.42 16.37
N PHE A 162 11.68 14.79 15.13
CA PHE A 162 12.64 15.44 14.23
C PHE A 162 12.80 16.94 14.45
N LYS A 163 11.94 17.55 15.27
CA LYS A 163 11.98 18.98 15.61
C LYS A 163 11.89 19.90 14.37
N PHE A 164 11.19 19.47 13.34
CA PHE A 164 10.95 20.30 12.17
C PHE A 164 10.03 21.47 12.52
N SER A 165 10.24 22.60 11.83
CA SER A 165 9.34 23.75 11.93
C SER A 165 7.94 23.42 11.35
N ALA A 166 6.95 24.23 11.73
CA ALA A 166 5.59 24.08 11.19
C ALA A 166 5.56 24.18 9.66
N LEU A 167 6.38 25.06 9.07
CA LEU A 167 6.47 25.22 7.62
C LEU A 167 7.07 23.98 6.93
N GLN A 168 8.14 23.42 7.48
CA GLN A 168 8.75 22.17 6.96
C GLN A 168 7.77 21.00 7.06
N THR A 169 7.07 20.89 8.20
CA THR A 169 6.06 19.86 8.44
C THR A 169 4.90 19.96 7.45
N ALA A 170 4.39 21.18 7.20
CA ALA A 170 3.35 21.41 6.21
C ALA A 170 3.82 21.05 4.79
N GLY A 171 5.06 21.36 4.44
CA GLY A 171 5.66 20.98 3.16
C GLY A 171 5.76 19.46 2.98
N LEU A 172 6.23 18.73 3.99
CA LEU A 172 6.32 17.27 3.96
C LEU A 172 4.95 16.60 3.94
N TRP A 173 3.97 17.16 4.67
CA TRP A 173 2.59 16.67 4.64
C TRP A 173 1.97 16.84 3.25
N LEU A 174 2.10 18.03 2.65
CA LEU A 174 1.61 18.29 1.29
C LEU A 174 2.29 17.38 0.26
N TRP A 175 3.60 17.16 0.42
CA TRP A 175 4.34 16.24 -0.44
C TRP A 175 3.79 14.81 -0.35
N ALA A 176 3.66 14.25 0.86
CA ALA A 176 3.15 12.89 1.06
C ALA A 176 1.77 12.69 0.43
N VAL A 177 0.86 13.66 0.61
CA VAL A 177 -0.48 13.62 0.00
C VAL A 177 -0.42 13.73 -1.52
N ALA A 178 0.44 14.59 -2.07
CA ALA A 178 0.59 14.74 -3.52
C ALA A 178 1.18 13.48 -4.17
N GLU A 179 2.11 12.83 -3.48
CA GLU A 179 2.79 11.62 -3.94
C GLU A 179 1.87 10.39 -3.99
N ALA A 180 0.76 10.39 -3.25
CA ALA A 180 -0.25 9.34 -3.37
C ALA A 180 -0.83 9.23 -4.79
N VAL A 181 -0.85 10.30 -5.58
CA VAL A 181 -1.40 10.26 -6.95
C VAL A 181 -0.57 9.37 -7.88
N PRO A 182 0.74 9.62 -8.10
CA PRO A 182 1.56 8.71 -8.91
C PRO A 182 1.63 7.30 -8.30
N SER A 183 1.64 7.19 -6.98
CA SER A 183 1.62 5.91 -6.27
C SER A 183 0.35 5.09 -6.54
N ALA A 184 -0.80 5.76 -6.62
CA ALA A 184 -2.07 5.12 -6.94
C ALA A 184 -2.08 4.56 -8.37
N ILE A 185 -1.36 5.17 -9.32
CA ILE A 185 -1.22 4.63 -10.69
C ILE A 185 -0.53 3.25 -10.65
N LEU A 186 0.60 3.16 -9.93
CA LEU A 186 1.34 1.91 -9.79
C LEU A 186 0.49 0.85 -9.07
N GLY A 187 -0.11 1.21 -7.93
CA GLY A 187 -0.95 0.30 -7.17
C GLY A 187 -2.16 -0.19 -7.97
N PHE A 188 -2.84 0.70 -8.72
CA PHE A 188 -3.98 0.33 -9.55
C PHE A 188 -3.57 -0.66 -10.64
N ALA A 189 -2.49 -0.39 -11.35
CA ALA A 189 -1.98 -1.28 -12.39
C ALA A 189 -1.62 -2.66 -11.83
N PHE A 190 -1.01 -2.69 -10.64
CA PHE A 190 -0.61 -3.93 -9.99
C PHE A 190 -1.81 -4.74 -9.49
N VAL A 191 -2.73 -4.13 -8.72
CA VAL A 191 -3.96 -4.78 -8.24
C VAL A 191 -4.78 -5.32 -9.41
N ARG A 192 -4.90 -4.56 -10.50
CA ARG A 192 -5.57 -5.00 -11.73
C ARG A 192 -4.87 -6.22 -12.36
N THR A 193 -3.54 -6.21 -12.44
CA THR A 193 -2.77 -7.31 -13.02
C THR A 193 -2.93 -8.58 -12.20
N VAL A 194 -2.85 -8.46 -10.87
CA VAL A 194 -3.08 -9.57 -9.94
C VAL A 194 -4.51 -10.09 -10.08
N ALA A 195 -5.52 -9.22 -10.15
CA ALA A 195 -6.92 -9.62 -10.33
C ALA A 195 -7.13 -10.37 -11.65
N LYS A 196 -6.53 -9.89 -12.75
CA LYS A 196 -6.60 -10.54 -14.07
C LYS A 196 -5.88 -11.88 -14.13
N SER A 197 -4.84 -12.06 -13.32
CA SER A 197 -4.07 -13.32 -13.28
C SER A 197 -4.84 -14.48 -12.68
N GLY A 198 -5.85 -14.20 -11.84
CA GLY A 198 -6.62 -15.22 -11.12
C GLY A 198 -5.86 -15.95 -10.01
N VAL A 199 -4.60 -15.62 -9.75
CA VAL A 199 -3.72 -16.37 -8.82
C VAL A 199 -4.17 -16.21 -7.36
N LEU A 200 -4.73 -15.05 -7.00
CA LEU A 200 -5.15 -14.72 -5.62
C LEU A 200 -6.67 -14.77 -5.39
N SER A 201 -7.46 -15.07 -6.42
CA SER A 201 -8.92 -15.26 -6.34
C SER A 201 -9.33 -16.65 -5.86
#